data_AF-A0A198G740-F1
#
_entry.id   AF-A0A198G740-F1
#
_cell.length_a   1.000
_cell.length_b   1.000
_cell.length_c   1.000
_cell.angle_alpha   90.00
_cell.angle_beta   90.00
_cell.angle_gamma   90.00
#
_symmetry.space_group_name_H-M   'P 1'
#
loop_
_entity.id
_entity.type
_entity.pdbx_description
1 polymer ?
#
loop_
_entity_poly.entity_id
_entity_poly.type
_entity_poly.pdbx_seq_one_letter_code
_entity_poly.pdbx_strand_id
1 'polypeptide(L)'
;MRAPLIFCALMASFPAFSNCLTLTEGKVITGQFNNNDSECFSVNLTQEYYVDLNIEGIQNLRLEKQDGTHIRRLLKDVPADSQQKIRFLVPETAIYQLIAQGKKGQSWQLEVAQKPYKPLVVDVDVPIISPRLQALSQSLTDKNVYTFWLDIQKNGGPLVEPYDETQKLVTFLWQGAKSNVYLLGSPDGNHDPLARLGDSDIWYRSYIVPNDTLMQYKLAPDVPKIENAKGFEQRRAILTTAQADPLNPLVSPKKSEDSYNHFSLLSLSNQRECQLPDILNRKMAGKTEVFQFHSDILNNEREIALYQPAKKMEVPRILVIFDGQTYRREYGIDRFFDKMIEEGRLAPMAILFVDSIDSDRRSVELPPNPNFYRFLADELFVWLEKEKDLHVLAEETIVSGSSYGGLASSWVAFNRPDRFGKVLSMSGSYWWAPENEEPEWLIRQFANAEKKPLTFFLEAGLFETQGDLGGILNNNRHLKKTLEQKGYPVQSIEMASGHDYISWCETLYIGAKALTEKN
;
A
#
# COMPACT_ATOMS: atom_id res chain seq x y z
N MET A 1 23.39 -0.06 -51.21
CA MET A 1 23.59 0.93 -50.12
C MET A 1 23.02 0.34 -48.85
N ARG A 2 23.90 -0.11 -47.93
CA ARG A 2 23.54 -0.64 -46.62
C ARG A 2 23.66 0.49 -45.60
N ALA A 3 22.57 0.83 -44.92
CA ALA A 3 22.59 1.73 -43.77
C ALA A 3 22.85 0.91 -42.50
N PRO A 4 23.73 1.35 -41.58
CA PRO A 4 23.95 0.62 -40.34
C PRO A 4 22.88 1.00 -39.31
N LEU A 5 22.25 -0.01 -38.71
CA LEU A 5 21.48 0.14 -37.48
C LEU A 5 22.46 0.47 -36.35
N ILE A 6 22.29 1.65 -35.74
CA ILE A 6 22.94 2.00 -34.47
C ILE A 6 22.12 1.36 -33.35
N PHE A 7 22.60 0.22 -32.85
CA PHE A 7 22.15 -0.35 -31.59
C PHE A 7 22.72 0.51 -30.45
N CYS A 8 21.90 1.38 -29.88
CA CYS A 8 22.25 2.10 -28.66
C CYS A 8 21.96 1.17 -27.48
N ALA A 9 22.93 0.32 -27.12
CA ALA A 9 22.90 -0.41 -25.88
C ALA A 9 23.21 0.56 -24.74
N LEU A 10 22.18 0.99 -24.00
CA LEU A 10 22.39 1.55 -22.66
C LEU A 10 22.90 0.41 -21.77
N MET A 11 24.22 0.25 -21.70
CA MET A 11 24.82 -0.45 -20.58
C MET A 11 24.60 0.40 -19.33
N ALA A 12 23.71 -0.04 -18.46
CA ALA A 12 23.74 0.37 -17.06
C ALA A 12 25.07 -0.12 -16.48
N SER A 13 26.07 0.77 -16.43
CA SER A 13 27.33 0.51 -15.75
C SER A 13 27.06 0.51 -14.24
N PHE A 14 26.79 -0.65 -13.67
CA PHE A 14 26.91 -0.82 -12.23
C PHE A 14 28.39 -0.73 -11.87
N PRO A 15 28.77 0.04 -10.84
CA PRO A 15 30.14 0.00 -10.35
C PRO A 15 30.40 -1.43 -9.87
N ALA A 16 31.35 -2.12 -10.51
CA ALA A 16 31.91 -3.33 -9.96
C ALA A 16 32.59 -2.94 -8.64
N PHE A 17 31.93 -3.22 -7.51
CA PHE A 17 32.55 -3.00 -6.19
C PHE A 17 33.76 -3.92 -6.11
N SER A 18 34.96 -3.34 -6.15
CA SER A 18 36.20 -4.11 -6.12
C SER A 18 36.49 -4.73 -4.76
N ASN A 19 35.80 -4.31 -3.68
CA ASN A 19 35.84 -4.91 -2.34
C ASN A 19 34.54 -4.59 -1.55
N CYS A 20 33.68 -5.59 -1.30
CA CYS A 20 32.53 -5.46 -0.39
C CYS A 20 32.96 -5.74 1.06
N LEU A 21 32.35 -5.04 2.02
CA LEU A 21 32.58 -5.24 3.46
C LEU A 21 31.95 -6.56 3.94
N THR A 22 32.69 -7.42 4.62
CA THR A 22 32.13 -8.68 5.13
C THR A 22 31.29 -8.44 6.38
N LEU A 23 30.02 -8.86 6.36
CA LEU A 23 29.17 -8.87 7.55
C LEU A 23 29.46 -10.10 8.40
N THR A 24 29.56 -9.88 9.70
CA THR A 24 29.59 -10.94 10.70
C THR A 24 28.24 -10.95 11.42
N GLU A 25 27.65 -12.14 11.55
CA GLU A 25 26.37 -12.32 12.21
C GLU A 25 26.38 -11.80 13.66
N GLY A 26 25.30 -11.11 14.06
CA GLY A 26 25.11 -10.57 15.41
C GLY A 26 26.03 -9.40 15.78
N LYS A 27 26.80 -8.86 14.82
CA LYS A 27 27.61 -7.65 15.02
C LYS A 27 26.98 -6.48 14.29
N VAL A 28 26.72 -5.41 15.04
CA VAL A 28 26.37 -4.10 14.47
C VAL A 28 27.61 -3.54 13.79
N ILE A 29 27.49 -3.19 12.52
CA ILE A 29 28.49 -2.40 11.80
C ILE A 29 27.94 -1.02 11.49
N THR A 30 28.84 -0.05 11.44
CA THR A 30 28.49 1.36 11.21
C THR A 30 29.45 1.99 10.22
N GLY A 31 28.97 2.97 9.48
CA GLY A 31 29.81 3.77 8.59
C GLY A 31 29.08 5.02 8.10
N GLN A 32 29.62 5.64 7.06
CA GLN A 32 29.00 6.78 6.39
C GLN A 32 29.05 6.58 4.88
N PHE A 33 28.01 7.03 4.16
CA PHE A 33 28.03 7.00 2.70
C PHE A 33 29.04 8.01 2.17
N ASN A 34 30.09 7.51 1.50
CA ASN A 34 31.10 8.34 0.84
C ASN A 34 30.68 8.72 -0.60
N ASN A 35 31.56 9.37 -1.36
CA ASN A 35 31.30 10.03 -2.67
C ASN A 35 30.48 9.27 -3.73
N ASN A 36 30.22 7.96 -3.61
CA ASN A 36 29.43 7.16 -4.55
C ASN A 36 27.99 6.89 -4.08
N ASP A 37 27.57 7.42 -2.94
CA ASP A 37 26.22 7.26 -2.37
C ASP A 37 25.78 5.79 -2.20
N SER A 38 26.74 4.86 -2.19
CA SER A 38 26.49 3.41 -2.17
C SER A 38 27.60 2.65 -1.44
N GLU A 39 27.21 1.63 -0.69
CA GLU A 39 28.10 0.69 0.01
C GLU A 39 27.70 -0.75 -0.33
N CYS A 40 28.67 -1.66 -0.39
CA CYS A 40 28.43 -3.09 -0.64
C CYS A 40 28.86 -3.92 0.56
N PHE A 41 28.00 -4.85 0.96
CA PHE A 41 28.29 -5.80 2.03
C PHE A 41 28.16 -7.24 1.55
N SER A 42 29.13 -8.11 1.87
CA SER A 42 29.07 -9.54 1.60
C SER A 42 28.67 -10.32 2.85
N VAL A 43 27.74 -11.26 2.72
CA VAL A 43 27.28 -12.09 3.84
C VAL A 43 26.98 -13.51 3.35
N ASN A 44 27.39 -14.53 4.12
CA ASN A 44 27.02 -15.91 3.83
C ASN A 44 25.64 -16.21 4.44
N LEU A 45 24.67 -16.55 3.60
CA LEU A 45 23.29 -16.83 4.01
C LEU A 45 22.90 -18.26 3.61
N THR A 46 22.00 -18.87 4.39
CA THR A 46 21.52 -20.23 4.15
C THR A 46 19.99 -20.28 4.10
N GLN A 47 19.45 -21.11 3.21
CA GLN A 47 18.00 -21.36 3.09
C GLN A 47 17.41 -22.10 4.31
N GLU A 48 18.26 -22.66 5.18
CA GLU A 48 17.85 -23.31 6.44
C GLU A 48 17.51 -22.30 7.55
N TYR A 49 17.74 -21.00 7.29
CA TYR A 49 17.52 -19.92 8.24
C TYR A 49 16.74 -18.79 7.57
N TYR A 50 15.97 -18.03 8.35
CA TYR A 50 15.48 -16.73 7.92
C TYR A 50 16.40 -15.64 8.46
N VAL A 51 16.48 -14.55 7.69
CA VAL A 51 17.38 -13.44 7.96
C VAL A 51 16.58 -12.29 8.56
N ASP A 52 17.00 -11.80 9.72
CA ASP A 52 16.57 -10.52 10.28
C ASP A 52 17.66 -9.48 9.99
N LEU A 53 17.27 -8.32 9.43
CA LEU A 53 18.12 -7.14 9.31
C LEU A 53 17.58 -6.01 10.18
N ASN A 54 18.45 -5.42 10.98
CA ASN A 54 18.22 -4.14 11.64
C ASN A 54 19.05 -3.08 10.93
N ILE A 55 18.40 -2.01 10.48
CA ILE A 55 19.00 -1.01 9.60
C ILE A 55 18.66 0.38 10.09
N GLU A 56 19.64 1.27 10.06
CA GLU A 56 19.48 2.71 10.25
C GLU A 56 20.31 3.44 9.20
N GLY A 57 19.85 4.59 8.69
CA GLY A 57 20.66 5.41 7.78
C GLY A 57 20.67 4.98 6.31
N ILE A 58 20.11 3.82 5.95
CA ILE A 58 20.11 3.29 4.58
C ILE A 58 18.74 3.52 3.93
N GLN A 59 18.72 4.23 2.80
CA GLN A 59 17.47 4.60 2.12
C GLN A 59 17.02 3.57 1.08
N ASN A 60 17.97 2.90 0.45
CA ASN A 60 17.70 1.86 -0.52
C ASN A 60 18.61 0.66 -0.25
N LEU A 61 18.06 -0.55 -0.32
CA LEU A 61 18.81 -1.78 -0.07
C LEU A 61 18.37 -2.88 -1.03
N ARG A 62 19.31 -3.46 -1.76
CA ARG A 62 19.10 -4.67 -2.57
C ARG A 62 19.87 -5.85 -2.02
N LEU A 63 19.31 -7.03 -2.20
CA LEU A 63 19.97 -8.31 -2.07
C LEU A 63 20.27 -8.87 -3.46
N GLU A 64 21.53 -9.18 -3.72
CA GLU A 64 22.04 -9.70 -4.99
C GLU A 64 22.94 -10.93 -4.74
N LYS A 65 23.13 -11.78 -5.75
CA LYS A 65 24.20 -12.79 -5.76
C LYS A 65 25.54 -12.14 -6.08
N GLN A 66 26.65 -12.86 -5.87
CA GLN A 66 28.00 -12.38 -6.21
C GLN A 66 28.20 -12.05 -7.71
N ASP A 67 27.41 -12.64 -8.59
CA ASP A 67 27.43 -12.35 -10.03
C ASP A 67 26.58 -11.12 -10.42
N GLY A 68 26.00 -10.43 -9.44
CA GLY A 68 25.11 -9.28 -9.64
C GLY A 68 23.66 -9.64 -9.94
N THR A 69 23.28 -10.92 -9.89
CA THR A 69 21.87 -11.32 -10.07
C THR A 69 21.00 -10.77 -8.93
N HIS A 70 20.01 -9.96 -9.28
CA HIS A 70 19.02 -9.42 -8.32
C HIS A 70 18.18 -10.52 -7.69
N ILE A 71 18.03 -10.48 -6.36
CA ILE A 71 17.17 -11.41 -5.60
C ILE A 71 15.95 -10.69 -5.04
N ARG A 72 16.16 -9.57 -4.33
CA ARG A 72 15.09 -8.85 -3.66
C ARG A 72 15.48 -7.41 -3.36
N ARG A 73 14.58 -6.47 -3.61
CA ARG A 73 14.61 -5.13 -3.04
C ARG A 73 14.07 -5.20 -1.62
N LEU A 74 14.89 -4.81 -0.67
CA LEU A 74 14.59 -4.86 0.77
C LEU A 74 14.10 -3.50 1.28
N LEU A 75 14.73 -2.41 0.83
CA LEU A 75 14.31 -1.03 1.12
C LEU A 75 14.27 -0.20 -0.15
N LYS A 76 13.30 0.69 -0.24
CA LYS A 76 13.16 1.64 -1.34
C LYS A 76 12.72 3.01 -0.82
N ASP A 77 13.51 4.03 -1.13
CA ASP A 77 13.23 5.44 -0.87
C ASP A 77 12.80 5.75 0.59
N VAL A 78 13.32 5.00 1.57
CA VAL A 78 12.97 5.24 2.98
C VAL A 78 13.70 6.47 3.53
N PRO A 79 13.16 7.13 4.57
CA PRO A 79 13.82 8.27 5.21
C PRO A 79 15.20 7.88 5.77
N ALA A 80 16.17 8.77 5.63
CA ALA A 80 17.55 8.54 6.06
C ALA A 80 17.69 8.43 7.60
N ASP A 81 16.73 8.94 8.36
CA ASP A 81 16.68 8.85 9.82
C ASP A 81 15.79 7.70 10.31
N SER A 82 15.21 6.91 9.40
CA SER A 82 14.32 5.80 9.78
C SER A 82 15.10 4.57 10.22
N GLN A 83 14.57 3.89 11.24
CA GLN A 83 14.98 2.55 11.62
C GLN A 83 14.10 1.52 10.93
N GLN A 84 14.72 0.53 10.30
CA GLN A 84 14.04 -0.50 9.53
C GLN A 84 14.37 -1.89 10.06
N LYS A 85 13.32 -2.71 10.21
CA LYS A 85 13.43 -4.13 10.55
C LYS A 85 12.87 -4.97 9.42
N ILE A 86 13.73 -5.75 8.78
CA ILE A 86 13.37 -6.53 7.59
C ILE A 86 13.62 -8.00 7.86
N ARG A 87 12.68 -8.84 7.42
CA ARG A 87 12.82 -10.30 7.46
C ARG A 87 12.66 -10.88 6.07
N PHE A 88 13.54 -11.80 5.68
CA PHE A 88 13.45 -12.50 4.40
C PHE A 88 14.07 -13.90 4.44
N LEU A 89 13.78 -14.70 3.41
CA LEU A 89 14.45 -15.97 3.11
C LEU A 89 15.36 -15.81 1.89
N VAL A 90 16.36 -16.68 1.78
CA VAL A 90 17.18 -16.84 0.58
C VAL A 90 16.89 -18.17 -0.12
N PRO A 91 17.00 -18.24 -1.46
CA PRO A 91 16.65 -19.45 -2.21
C PRO A 91 17.65 -20.59 -2.07
N GLU A 92 18.90 -20.31 -1.69
CA GLU A 92 19.96 -21.30 -1.58
C GLU A 92 21.03 -20.85 -0.58
N THR A 93 21.91 -21.76 -0.19
CA THR A 93 23.07 -21.44 0.65
C THR A 93 24.20 -20.90 -0.22
N ALA A 94 24.50 -19.62 -0.07
CA ALA A 94 25.49 -18.91 -0.87
C ALA A 94 25.98 -17.64 -0.18
N ILE A 95 27.02 -17.03 -0.75
CA ILE A 95 27.43 -15.68 -0.39
C ILE A 95 26.58 -14.70 -1.21
N TYR A 96 25.89 -13.80 -0.51
CA TYR A 96 25.08 -12.74 -1.09
C TYR A 96 25.73 -11.37 -0.87
N GLN A 97 25.34 -10.41 -1.70
CA GLN A 97 25.71 -9.01 -1.60
C GLN A 97 24.50 -8.17 -1.23
N LEU A 98 24.66 -7.32 -0.21
CA LEU A 98 23.73 -6.27 0.16
C LEU A 98 24.25 -4.96 -0.40
N ILE A 99 23.53 -4.40 -1.38
CA ILE A 99 23.87 -3.13 -2.02
C ILE A 99 23.03 -2.03 -1.40
N ALA A 100 23.66 -1.27 -0.49
CA ALA A 100 23.04 -0.17 0.24
C ALA A 100 23.28 1.16 -0.47
N GLN A 101 22.31 2.06 -0.43
CA GLN A 101 22.46 3.43 -0.91
C GLN A 101 21.81 4.42 0.08
N GLY A 102 22.39 5.61 0.16
CA GLY A 102 21.92 6.70 1.00
C GLY A 102 22.62 8.02 0.66
N LYS A 103 22.21 9.10 1.32
CA LYS A 103 22.79 10.44 1.08
C LYS A 103 24.26 10.48 1.48
N LYS A 104 25.11 11.12 0.68
CA LYS A 104 26.48 11.47 1.04
C LYS A 104 26.58 12.06 2.46
N GLY A 105 27.50 11.53 3.26
CA GLY A 105 27.76 11.95 4.63
C GLY A 105 26.76 11.43 5.67
N GLN A 106 25.67 10.75 5.24
CA GLN A 106 24.74 10.11 6.15
C GLN A 106 25.41 8.91 6.81
N SER A 107 25.35 8.87 8.15
CA SER A 107 25.73 7.69 8.92
C SER A 107 24.71 6.58 8.75
N TRP A 108 25.21 5.35 8.65
CA TRP A 108 24.40 4.14 8.58
C TRP A 108 24.83 3.12 9.62
N GLN A 109 23.87 2.28 10.03
CA GLN A 109 24.09 1.10 10.86
C GLN A 109 23.39 -0.10 10.22
N LEU A 110 24.04 -1.26 10.30
CA LEU A 110 23.51 -2.51 9.77
C LEU A 110 23.89 -3.66 10.71
N GLU A 111 22.89 -4.47 11.04
CA GLU A 111 23.07 -5.73 11.76
C GLU A 111 22.32 -6.83 11.02
N VAL A 112 22.98 -7.99 10.86
CA VAL A 112 22.39 -9.20 10.30
C VAL A 112 22.35 -10.31 11.34
N ALA A 113 21.22 -10.97 11.45
CA ALA A 113 21.03 -12.15 12.29
C ALA A 113 20.32 -13.25 11.50
N GLN A 114 20.75 -14.50 11.65
CA GLN A 114 20.08 -15.66 11.07
C GLN A 114 19.42 -16.46 12.18
N LYS A 115 18.18 -16.91 11.93
CA LYS A 115 17.43 -17.74 12.88
C LYS A 115 16.92 -19.00 12.18
N PRO A 116 16.95 -20.17 12.85
CA PRO A 116 16.53 -21.42 12.24
C PRO A 116 15.14 -21.28 11.61
N TYR A 117 15.03 -21.69 10.35
CA TYR A 117 13.80 -21.60 9.60
C TYR A 117 13.03 -22.92 9.70
N LYS A 118 11.84 -22.82 10.25
CA LYS A 118 10.83 -23.88 10.18
C LYS A 118 9.51 -23.25 9.75
N PRO A 119 8.89 -23.71 8.65
CA PRO A 119 7.55 -23.29 8.28
C PRO A 119 6.56 -23.55 9.42
N LEU A 120 5.63 -22.62 9.63
CA LEU A 120 4.51 -22.82 10.53
C LEU A 120 3.67 -23.99 10.01
N VAL A 121 3.33 -24.94 10.89
CA VAL A 121 2.42 -26.02 10.52
C VAL A 121 1.01 -25.52 10.76
N VAL A 122 0.26 -25.32 9.69
CA VAL A 122 -1.14 -24.92 9.73
C VAL A 122 -1.93 -25.91 8.90
N ASP A 123 -2.86 -26.58 9.56
CA ASP A 123 -3.87 -27.39 8.90
C ASP A 123 -5.21 -26.68 9.09
N VAL A 124 -5.87 -26.38 7.98
CA VAL A 124 -7.17 -25.73 7.98
C VAL A 124 -8.13 -26.54 7.15
N ASP A 125 -9.21 -26.97 7.80
CA ASP A 125 -10.33 -27.60 7.12
C ASP A 125 -11.25 -26.50 6.59
N VAL A 126 -11.23 -26.32 5.28
CA VAL A 126 -12.07 -25.34 4.57
C VAL A 126 -12.89 -26.10 3.53
N PRO A 127 -14.19 -25.80 3.39
CA PRO A 127 -15.02 -26.51 2.43
C PRO A 127 -14.57 -26.23 0.99
N ILE A 128 -14.45 -27.29 0.19
CA ILE A 128 -14.22 -27.17 -1.25
C ILE A 128 -15.54 -26.72 -1.91
N ILE A 129 -15.68 -25.42 -2.15
CA ILE A 129 -16.87 -24.84 -2.80
C ILE A 129 -16.69 -24.61 -4.31
N SER A 130 -15.45 -24.65 -4.81
CA SER A 130 -15.16 -24.59 -6.27
C SER A 130 -15.61 -25.88 -6.95
N PRO A 131 -16.53 -25.82 -7.93
CA PRO A 131 -16.94 -26.99 -8.70
C PRO A 131 -15.75 -27.70 -9.38
N ARG A 132 -14.78 -26.92 -9.90
CA ARG A 132 -13.57 -27.49 -10.50
C ARG A 132 -12.71 -28.24 -9.48
N LEU A 133 -12.52 -27.68 -8.28
CA LEU A 133 -11.78 -28.38 -7.23
C LEU A 133 -12.55 -29.58 -6.66
N GLN A 134 -13.88 -29.51 -6.57
CA GLN A 134 -14.72 -30.65 -6.16
C GLN A 134 -14.54 -31.82 -7.13
N ALA A 135 -14.65 -31.58 -8.44
CA ALA A 135 -14.44 -32.61 -9.46
C ALA A 135 -13.02 -33.20 -9.41
N LEU A 136 -12.01 -32.36 -9.21
CA LEU A 136 -10.63 -32.81 -9.06
C LEU A 136 -10.43 -33.65 -7.79
N SER A 137 -11.04 -33.25 -6.66
CA SER A 137 -10.94 -33.97 -5.39
C SER A 137 -11.47 -35.40 -5.47
N GLN A 138 -12.54 -35.62 -6.24
CA GLN A 138 -13.15 -36.93 -6.44
C GLN A 138 -12.31 -37.85 -7.34
N SER A 139 -11.34 -37.31 -8.08
CA SER A 139 -10.52 -38.04 -9.06
C SER A 139 -9.02 -37.70 -8.90
N LEU A 140 -8.58 -37.49 -7.66
CA LEU A 140 -7.25 -36.99 -7.36
C LEU A 140 -6.17 -38.01 -7.73
N THR A 141 -5.43 -37.72 -8.81
CA THR A 141 -4.29 -38.51 -9.30
C THR A 141 -3.22 -37.56 -9.80
N ASP A 142 -1.95 -37.97 -9.82
CA ASP A 142 -0.84 -37.13 -10.31
C ASP A 142 -1.08 -36.61 -11.73
N LYS A 143 -1.69 -37.44 -12.59
CA LYS A 143 -2.07 -37.05 -13.96
C LYS A 143 -3.11 -35.93 -13.98
N ASN A 144 -4.14 -36.03 -13.13
CA ASN A 144 -5.20 -35.03 -13.06
C ASN A 144 -4.71 -33.73 -12.41
N VAL A 145 -3.86 -33.83 -11.39
CA VAL A 145 -3.17 -32.67 -10.78
C VAL A 145 -2.28 -31.97 -11.80
N TYR A 146 -1.47 -32.72 -12.56
CA TYR A 146 -0.65 -32.17 -13.64
C TYR A 146 -1.49 -31.47 -14.72
N THR A 147 -2.60 -32.09 -15.13
CA THR A 147 -3.52 -31.52 -16.13
C THR A 147 -4.19 -30.25 -15.61
N PHE A 148 -4.57 -30.22 -14.33
CA PHE A 148 -5.10 -29.03 -13.66
C PHE A 148 -4.07 -27.89 -13.70
N TRP A 149 -2.82 -28.14 -13.33
CA TRP A 149 -1.79 -27.11 -13.35
C TRP A 149 -1.44 -26.61 -14.75
N LEU A 150 -1.44 -27.48 -15.77
CA LEU A 150 -1.28 -27.05 -17.15
C LEU A 150 -2.39 -26.07 -17.58
N ASP A 151 -3.64 -26.30 -17.15
CA ASP A 151 -4.75 -25.40 -17.44
C ASP A 151 -4.60 -24.06 -16.70
N ILE A 152 -4.27 -24.09 -15.40
CA ILE A 152 -4.08 -22.86 -14.61
C ILE A 152 -2.89 -22.04 -15.13
N GLN A 153 -1.77 -22.65 -15.49
CA GLN A 153 -0.62 -21.95 -16.07
C GLN A 153 -0.96 -21.29 -17.41
N LYS A 154 -1.88 -21.90 -18.18
CA LYS A 154 -2.32 -21.37 -19.47
C LYS A 154 -3.30 -20.20 -19.32
N ASN A 155 -4.23 -20.28 -18.38
CA ASN A 155 -5.33 -19.32 -18.24
C ASN A 155 -5.09 -18.25 -17.16
N GLY A 156 -4.12 -18.46 -16.26
CA GLY A 156 -3.81 -17.61 -15.12
C GLY A 156 -4.69 -17.88 -13.89
N GLY A 157 -4.29 -17.29 -12.77
CA GLY A 157 -5.00 -17.24 -11.50
C GLY A 157 -5.39 -15.81 -11.08
N PRO A 158 -6.25 -15.65 -10.06
CA PRO A 158 -6.96 -16.72 -9.35
C PRO A 158 -8.05 -17.33 -10.24
N LEU A 159 -8.54 -18.52 -9.88
CA LEU A 159 -9.63 -19.15 -10.60
C LEU A 159 -10.94 -18.39 -10.31
N VAL A 160 -11.60 -17.88 -11.35
CA VAL A 160 -12.87 -17.17 -11.26
C VAL A 160 -13.97 -18.00 -11.91
N GLU A 161 -14.99 -18.36 -11.13
CA GLU A 161 -16.11 -19.19 -11.53
C GLU A 161 -17.44 -18.41 -11.35
N PRO A 162 -18.46 -18.67 -12.19
CA PRO A 162 -19.81 -18.16 -11.96
C PRO A 162 -20.36 -18.64 -10.60
N TYR A 163 -21.07 -17.77 -9.89
CA TYR A 163 -21.84 -18.15 -8.70
C TYR A 163 -23.32 -17.81 -8.89
N ASP A 164 -23.63 -16.52 -9.10
CA ASP A 164 -24.96 -16.04 -9.49
C ASP A 164 -24.86 -14.77 -10.38
N GLU A 165 -25.96 -14.03 -10.56
CA GLU A 165 -26.02 -12.80 -11.37
C GLU A 165 -25.20 -11.64 -10.79
N THR A 166 -25.04 -11.61 -9.47
CA THR A 166 -24.45 -10.51 -8.70
C THR A 166 -23.09 -10.84 -8.10
N GLN A 167 -22.72 -12.12 -8.03
CA GLN A 167 -21.52 -12.60 -7.36
C GLN A 167 -20.73 -13.59 -8.22
N LYS A 168 -19.44 -13.71 -7.88
CA LYS A 168 -18.50 -14.67 -8.45
C LYS A 168 -17.86 -15.48 -7.35
N LEU A 169 -17.48 -16.70 -7.69
CA LEU A 169 -16.64 -17.54 -6.85
C LEU A 169 -15.19 -17.35 -7.28
N VAL A 170 -14.34 -16.89 -6.37
CA VAL A 170 -12.91 -16.67 -6.60
C VAL A 170 -12.12 -17.65 -5.75
N THR A 171 -11.25 -18.44 -6.38
CA THR A 171 -10.39 -19.42 -5.71
C THR A 171 -8.93 -19.05 -5.94
N PHE A 172 -8.26 -18.64 -4.86
CA PHE A 172 -6.83 -18.40 -4.82
C PHE A 172 -6.09 -19.71 -4.76
N LEU A 173 -4.97 -19.82 -5.49
CA LEU A 173 -4.23 -21.07 -5.67
C LEU A 173 -2.74 -20.85 -5.42
N TRP A 174 -2.09 -21.86 -4.87
CA TRP A 174 -0.63 -21.92 -4.79
C TRP A 174 -0.14 -23.34 -5.04
N GLN A 175 0.97 -23.47 -5.77
CA GLN A 175 1.57 -24.77 -6.12
C GLN A 175 2.79 -25.06 -5.24
N GLY A 176 2.80 -26.21 -4.57
CA GLY A 176 4.02 -26.81 -4.02
C GLY A 176 4.60 -26.18 -2.76
N ALA A 177 3.81 -25.48 -1.93
CA ALA A 177 4.27 -25.09 -0.60
C ALA A 177 4.47 -26.30 0.31
N LYS A 178 5.44 -26.21 1.23
CA LYS A 178 5.85 -27.29 2.13
C LYS A 178 4.89 -27.51 3.29
N SER A 179 4.32 -26.45 3.87
CA SER A 179 3.54 -26.56 5.11
C SER A 179 2.39 -25.58 5.27
N ASN A 180 2.43 -24.40 4.64
CA ASN A 180 1.32 -23.45 4.68
C ASN A 180 1.38 -22.50 3.50
N VAL A 181 0.25 -21.85 3.19
CA VAL A 181 0.20 -20.66 2.36
C VAL A 181 -0.81 -19.70 2.97
N TYR A 182 -0.48 -18.42 3.03
CA TYR A 182 -1.38 -17.38 3.51
C TYR A 182 -1.76 -16.43 2.38
N LEU A 183 -3.04 -16.05 2.33
CA LEU A 183 -3.54 -14.97 1.49
C LEU A 183 -3.42 -13.65 2.26
N LEU A 184 -2.54 -12.76 1.81
CA LEU A 184 -2.41 -11.40 2.34
C LEU A 184 -3.32 -10.45 1.54
N GLY A 185 -4.34 -9.91 2.20
CA GLY A 185 -5.29 -8.98 1.60
C GLY A 185 -6.73 -9.33 1.98
N SER A 186 -7.67 -8.74 1.23
CA SER A 186 -9.11 -9.07 1.28
C SER A 186 -9.37 -10.42 0.56
N PRO A 187 -10.55 -11.06 0.64
CA PRO A 187 -11.82 -10.63 1.27
C PRO A 187 -11.89 -10.72 2.79
N ASP A 188 -11.07 -11.54 3.45
CA ASP A 188 -11.17 -11.70 4.91
C ASP A 188 -10.39 -10.63 5.69
N GLY A 189 -9.21 -10.22 5.20
CA GLY A 189 -8.39 -9.18 5.84
C GLY A 189 -7.53 -9.65 7.02
N ASN A 190 -7.72 -10.86 7.58
CA ASN A 190 -6.90 -11.38 8.69
C ASN A 190 -5.71 -12.26 8.28
N HIS A 191 -5.35 -12.26 6.99
CA HIS A 191 -4.38 -13.17 6.41
C HIS A 191 -4.84 -14.62 6.52
N ASP A 192 -5.76 -15.03 5.65
CA ASP A 192 -6.35 -16.35 5.74
C ASP A 192 -5.39 -17.43 5.23
N PRO A 193 -5.21 -18.55 5.96
CA PRO A 193 -4.49 -19.69 5.45
C PRO A 193 -5.28 -20.41 4.35
N LEU A 194 -4.57 -20.91 3.35
CA LEU A 194 -5.09 -21.82 2.34
C LEU A 194 -5.08 -23.25 2.89
N ALA A 195 -6.05 -24.06 2.46
CA ALA A 195 -6.09 -25.49 2.73
C ALA A 195 -5.37 -26.27 1.61
N ARG A 196 -4.89 -27.47 1.95
CA ARG A 196 -4.29 -28.38 0.97
C ARG A 196 -5.35 -29.34 0.41
N LEU A 197 -5.37 -29.54 -0.90
CA LEU A 197 -6.30 -30.46 -1.56
C LEU A 197 -5.79 -31.91 -1.46
N GLY A 198 -6.21 -32.63 -0.42
CA GLY A 198 -5.73 -33.98 -0.13
C GLY A 198 -4.19 -34.00 0.00
N ASP A 199 -3.55 -35.03 -0.54
CA ASP A 199 -2.09 -35.17 -0.53
C ASP A 199 -1.38 -34.50 -1.72
N SER A 200 -2.10 -33.71 -2.55
CA SER A 200 -1.54 -33.05 -3.74
C SER A 200 -0.66 -31.84 -3.41
N ASP A 201 -0.07 -31.19 -4.42
CA ASP A 201 0.66 -29.93 -4.28
C ASP A 201 -0.23 -28.68 -4.41
N ILE A 202 -1.57 -28.86 -4.43
CA ILE A 202 -2.54 -27.78 -4.59
C ILE A 202 -2.97 -27.22 -3.24
N TRP A 203 -2.67 -25.93 -3.04
CA TRP A 203 -3.19 -25.13 -1.94
C TRP A 203 -4.28 -24.19 -2.46
N TYR A 204 -5.39 -24.06 -1.73
CA TYR A 204 -6.54 -23.27 -2.16
C TYR A 204 -7.26 -22.54 -1.03
N ARG A 205 -7.91 -21.42 -1.38
CA ARG A 205 -8.91 -20.73 -0.55
C ARG A 205 -9.93 -20.07 -1.47
N SER A 206 -11.21 -20.29 -1.20
CA SER A 206 -12.31 -19.83 -2.05
C SER A 206 -13.21 -18.83 -1.33
N TYR A 207 -13.67 -17.81 -2.05
CA TYR A 207 -14.60 -16.79 -1.56
C TYR A 207 -15.68 -16.50 -2.59
N ILE A 208 -16.90 -16.28 -2.12
CA ILE A 208 -17.97 -15.69 -2.93
C ILE A 208 -17.92 -14.19 -2.73
N VAL A 209 -17.76 -13.43 -3.81
CA VAL A 209 -17.55 -11.98 -3.78
C VAL A 209 -18.45 -11.28 -4.81
N PRO A 210 -18.80 -9.99 -4.62
CA PRO A 210 -19.52 -9.21 -5.62
C PRO A 210 -18.83 -9.23 -6.99
N ASN A 211 -19.62 -9.22 -8.08
CA ASN A 211 -19.14 -9.34 -9.46
C ASN A 211 -18.29 -8.15 -9.94
N ASP A 212 -18.24 -7.05 -9.19
CA ASP A 212 -17.45 -5.86 -9.44
C ASP A 212 -16.23 -5.74 -8.52
N THR A 213 -15.92 -6.80 -7.76
CA THR A 213 -14.83 -6.81 -6.78
C THR A 213 -13.50 -6.35 -7.37
N LEU A 214 -12.84 -5.46 -6.64
CA LEU A 214 -11.54 -4.88 -6.96
C LEU A 214 -10.64 -4.94 -5.72
N MET A 215 -9.53 -5.66 -5.80
CA MET A 215 -8.58 -5.74 -4.69
C MET A 215 -7.19 -6.15 -5.17
N GLN A 216 -6.21 -5.87 -4.33
CA GLN A 216 -4.85 -6.34 -4.41
C GLN A 216 -4.63 -7.45 -3.39
N TYR A 217 -3.74 -8.37 -3.72
CA TYR A 217 -3.35 -9.43 -2.81
C TYR A 217 -1.91 -9.89 -3.05
N LYS A 218 -1.38 -10.57 -2.03
CA LYS A 218 -0.15 -11.37 -2.12
C LYS A 218 -0.42 -12.76 -1.55
N LEU A 219 0.40 -13.72 -1.97
CA LEU A 219 0.47 -15.04 -1.37
C LEU A 219 1.78 -15.18 -0.61
N ALA A 220 1.73 -15.79 0.56
CA ALA A 220 2.89 -16.01 1.41
C ALA A 220 3.03 -17.51 1.70
N PRO A 221 3.78 -18.26 0.88
CA PRO A 221 4.04 -19.66 1.14
C PRO A 221 5.01 -19.82 2.32
N ASP A 222 4.85 -20.92 3.05
CA ASP A 222 5.78 -21.42 4.06
C ASP A 222 6.24 -20.34 5.07
N VAL A 223 5.27 -19.56 5.58
CA VAL A 223 5.54 -18.51 6.57
C VAL A 223 6.31 -19.10 7.77
N PRO A 224 7.42 -18.49 8.21
CA PRO A 224 8.22 -19.03 9.29
C PRO A 224 7.48 -19.00 10.63
N LYS A 225 7.64 -20.06 11.41
CA LYS A 225 7.30 -20.06 12.84
C LYS A 225 8.33 -19.23 13.60
N ILE A 226 7.87 -18.23 14.35
CA ILE A 226 8.72 -17.38 15.17
C ILE A 226 8.67 -17.89 16.62
N GLU A 227 9.84 -18.20 17.16
CA GLU A 227 9.96 -18.72 18.52
C GLU A 227 9.54 -17.67 19.56
N ASN A 228 8.73 -18.07 20.55
CA ASN A 228 8.22 -17.22 21.63
C ASN A 228 7.49 -15.94 21.16
N ALA A 229 7.01 -15.92 19.91
CA ALA A 229 6.37 -14.75 19.35
C ALA A 229 5.01 -14.45 20.00
N LYS A 230 4.75 -13.16 20.21
CA LYS A 230 3.38 -12.68 20.44
C LYS A 230 2.57 -12.76 19.14
N GLY A 231 1.24 -12.74 19.23
CA GLY A 231 0.35 -12.87 18.07
C GLY A 231 0.68 -11.90 16.93
N PHE A 232 1.00 -10.65 17.24
CA PHE A 232 1.39 -9.65 16.24
C PHE A 232 2.73 -9.96 15.55
N GLU A 233 3.73 -10.45 16.29
CA GLU A 233 5.04 -10.79 15.73
C GLU A 233 4.93 -11.99 14.78
N GLN A 234 4.16 -13.02 15.17
CA GLN A 234 3.89 -14.15 14.29
C GLN A 234 3.07 -13.73 13.07
N ARG A 235 2.07 -12.84 13.23
CA ARG A 235 1.29 -12.30 12.10
C ARG A 235 2.16 -11.52 11.12
N ARG A 236 3.11 -10.73 11.60
CA ARG A 236 4.07 -9.99 10.75
C ARG A 236 5.05 -10.88 10.00
N ALA A 237 5.27 -12.11 10.47
CA ALA A 237 6.15 -13.06 9.80
C ALA A 237 5.72 -13.38 8.36
N ILE A 238 4.45 -13.16 8.01
CA ILE A 238 3.93 -13.28 6.63
C ILE A 238 4.75 -12.48 5.61
N LEU A 239 5.25 -11.29 5.99
CA LEU A 239 6.02 -10.40 5.11
C LEU A 239 7.37 -11.00 4.68
N THR A 240 7.81 -12.05 5.37
CA THR A 240 9.03 -12.79 5.03
C THR A 240 8.95 -13.38 3.63
N THR A 241 7.80 -13.96 3.28
CA THR A 241 7.58 -14.71 2.03
C THR A 241 6.45 -14.16 1.16
N ALA A 242 5.69 -13.17 1.66
CA ALA A 242 4.63 -12.51 0.89
C ALA A 242 5.13 -11.96 -0.43
N GLN A 243 4.51 -12.40 -1.52
CA GLN A 243 4.87 -12.06 -2.89
C GLN A 243 3.65 -12.05 -3.79
N ALA A 244 3.77 -11.40 -4.94
CA ALA A 244 2.78 -11.48 -6.00
C ALA A 244 2.52 -12.95 -6.38
N ASP A 245 1.26 -13.25 -6.66
CA ASP A 245 0.82 -14.55 -7.16
C ASP A 245 1.47 -14.81 -8.54
N PRO A 246 2.33 -15.85 -8.65
CA PRO A 246 3.00 -16.17 -9.90
C PRO A 246 2.04 -16.63 -11.01
N LEU A 247 0.81 -16.99 -10.66
CA LEU A 247 -0.23 -17.41 -11.61
C LEU A 247 -1.02 -16.22 -12.15
N ASN A 248 -1.00 -15.06 -11.48
CA ASN A 248 -1.80 -13.92 -11.89
C ASN A 248 -1.01 -12.97 -12.80
N PRO A 249 -1.41 -12.79 -14.08
CA PRO A 249 -0.74 -11.89 -14.99
C PRO A 249 -1.00 -10.40 -14.68
N LEU A 250 -2.04 -10.10 -13.90
CA LEU A 250 -2.42 -8.74 -13.51
C LEU A 250 -1.68 -8.33 -12.25
N VAL A 251 -1.09 -7.15 -12.29
CA VAL A 251 -0.27 -6.59 -11.21
C VAL A 251 -0.78 -5.22 -10.80
N SER A 252 -0.58 -4.86 -9.54
CA SER A 252 -0.87 -3.54 -9.01
C SER A 252 0.28 -3.00 -8.16
N PRO A 253 0.55 -1.68 -8.19
CA PRO A 253 0.08 -0.72 -9.20
C PRO A 253 0.81 -0.88 -10.54
N LYS A 254 1.99 -1.52 -10.53
CA LYS A 254 2.73 -1.94 -11.72
C LYS A 254 3.68 -3.08 -11.36
N LYS A 255 4.23 -3.74 -12.38
CA LYS A 255 5.30 -4.71 -12.18
C LYS A 255 6.52 -4.03 -11.57
N SER A 256 7.10 -4.70 -10.57
CA SER A 256 8.33 -4.27 -9.90
C SER A 256 9.54 -5.09 -10.37
N GLU A 257 10.72 -4.78 -9.85
CA GLU A 257 11.97 -5.50 -10.14
C GLU A 257 11.97 -6.95 -9.61
N ASP A 258 11.10 -7.25 -8.65
CA ASP A 258 10.87 -8.59 -8.11
C ASP A 258 9.41 -8.79 -7.67
N SER A 259 9.04 -10.05 -7.38
CA SER A 259 7.70 -10.46 -6.93
C SER A 259 7.32 -9.96 -5.54
N TYR A 260 8.30 -9.62 -4.69
CA TYR A 260 8.06 -9.18 -3.32
C TYR A 260 7.60 -7.73 -3.24
N ASN A 261 7.90 -6.93 -4.26
CA ASN A 261 7.69 -5.47 -4.28
C ASN A 261 6.54 -5.00 -5.18
N HIS A 262 5.60 -5.88 -5.53
CA HIS A 262 4.32 -5.52 -6.14
C HIS A 262 3.21 -6.48 -5.70
N PHE A 263 1.95 -6.10 -5.89
CA PHE A 263 0.79 -6.95 -5.61
C PHE A 263 0.25 -7.58 -6.89
N SER A 264 -0.48 -8.68 -6.75
CA SER A 264 -1.37 -9.19 -7.78
C SER A 264 -2.72 -8.49 -7.69
N LEU A 265 -3.37 -8.29 -8.85
CA LEU A 265 -4.63 -7.58 -8.94
C LEU A 265 -5.77 -8.56 -9.23
N LEU A 266 -6.84 -8.50 -8.44
CA LEU A 266 -8.14 -9.06 -8.76
C LEU A 266 -9.06 -7.92 -9.20
N SER A 267 -9.48 -7.94 -10.46
CA SER A 267 -10.49 -7.02 -10.99
C SER A 267 -11.55 -7.80 -11.74
N LEU A 268 -12.74 -7.91 -11.16
CA LEU A 268 -13.86 -8.68 -11.75
C LEU A 268 -14.72 -7.86 -12.73
N SER A 269 -14.64 -6.53 -12.68
CA SER A 269 -15.23 -5.63 -13.67
C SER A 269 -14.16 -5.06 -14.61
N ASN A 270 -14.55 -4.86 -15.87
CA ASN A 270 -13.75 -4.18 -16.89
C ASN A 270 -13.93 -2.66 -16.87
N GLN A 271 -14.97 -2.15 -16.20
CA GLN A 271 -15.21 -0.72 -16.06
C GLN A 271 -14.52 -0.24 -14.78
N ARG A 272 -13.35 0.39 -14.96
CA ARG A 272 -12.53 0.94 -13.88
C ARG A 272 -12.17 2.39 -14.16
N GLU A 273 -12.20 3.19 -13.11
CA GLU A 273 -11.80 4.60 -13.17
C GLU A 273 -10.28 4.71 -13.09
N CYS A 274 -9.66 4.01 -12.14
CA CYS A 274 -8.22 3.99 -11.97
C CYS A 274 -7.57 2.88 -12.83
N GLN A 275 -7.10 3.25 -14.02
CA GLN A 275 -6.51 2.33 -14.99
C GLN A 275 -4.99 2.21 -14.81
N LEU A 276 -4.56 1.32 -13.92
CA LEU A 276 -3.16 0.98 -13.67
C LEU A 276 -2.74 -0.30 -14.43
N PRO A 277 -1.49 -0.39 -14.93
CA PRO A 277 -0.38 0.56 -14.77
C PRO A 277 -0.36 1.70 -15.81
N ASP A 278 -1.27 1.70 -16.79
CA ASP A 278 -1.24 2.58 -17.96
C ASP A 278 -1.07 4.06 -17.60
N ILE A 279 -1.71 4.50 -16.52
CA ILE A 279 -1.66 5.90 -16.08
C ILE A 279 -0.26 6.33 -15.58
N LEU A 280 0.59 5.41 -15.10
CA LEU A 280 1.88 5.76 -14.49
C LEU A 280 2.90 6.30 -15.50
N ASN A 281 2.76 5.92 -16.77
CA ASN A 281 3.64 6.37 -17.85
C ASN A 281 3.06 7.54 -18.65
N ARG A 282 1.83 7.99 -18.32
CA ARG A 282 1.19 9.10 -19.01
C ARG A 282 1.96 10.40 -18.76
N LYS A 283 2.19 11.16 -19.85
CA LYS A 283 2.69 12.54 -19.77
C LYS A 283 1.54 13.46 -19.32
N MET A 284 1.79 14.30 -18.32
CA MET A 284 0.82 15.27 -17.83
C MET A 284 0.83 16.55 -18.68
N ALA A 285 -0.35 17.17 -18.81
CA ALA A 285 -0.49 18.53 -19.32
C ALA A 285 -0.19 19.55 -18.21
N GLY A 286 -0.70 19.32 -17.00
CA GLY A 286 -0.36 20.05 -15.79
C GLY A 286 1.05 19.75 -15.29
N LYS A 287 1.40 20.32 -14.14
CA LYS A 287 2.74 20.24 -13.56
C LYS A 287 2.67 19.87 -12.09
N THR A 288 3.50 18.93 -11.68
CA THR A 288 3.77 18.64 -10.27
C THR A 288 5.13 19.19 -9.88
N GLU A 289 5.17 20.04 -8.86
CA GLU A 289 6.41 20.52 -8.24
C GLU A 289 6.58 19.85 -6.88
N VAL A 290 7.83 19.50 -6.56
CA VAL A 290 8.17 18.77 -5.32
C VAL A 290 9.09 19.63 -4.47
N PHE A 291 8.77 19.75 -3.19
CA PHE A 291 9.45 20.58 -2.21
C PHE A 291 9.84 19.75 -1.00
N GLN A 292 11.01 20.02 -0.42
CA GLN A 292 11.31 19.61 0.94
C GLN A 292 10.78 20.72 1.86
N PHE A 293 9.84 20.39 2.74
CA PHE A 293 9.20 21.35 3.64
C PHE A 293 9.63 21.09 5.07
N HIS A 294 10.16 22.10 5.74
CA HIS A 294 10.46 22.08 7.16
C HIS A 294 9.26 22.59 7.95
N SER A 295 8.79 21.83 8.94
CA SER A 295 7.74 22.24 9.87
C SER A 295 8.36 22.52 11.24
N ASP A 296 8.18 23.75 11.74
CA ASP A 296 8.60 24.11 13.09
C ASP A 296 7.67 23.43 14.12
N ILE A 297 6.38 23.31 13.80
CA ILE A 297 5.36 22.68 14.66
C ILE A 297 5.61 21.18 14.85
N LEU A 298 5.96 20.46 13.78
CA LEU A 298 6.22 19.02 13.83
C LEU A 298 7.69 18.70 14.06
N ASN A 299 8.57 19.70 13.98
CA ASN A 299 10.01 19.58 14.12
C ASN A 299 10.60 18.48 13.24
N ASN A 300 10.17 18.45 11.98
CA ASN A 300 10.68 17.53 10.98
C ASN A 300 10.63 18.14 9.58
N GLU A 301 11.26 17.45 8.63
CA GLU A 301 11.13 17.76 7.23
C GLU A 301 10.39 16.65 6.48
N ARG A 302 9.60 17.02 5.48
CA ARG A 302 8.88 16.06 4.62
C ARG A 302 8.78 16.53 3.19
N GLU A 303 8.53 15.59 2.28
CA GLU A 303 8.16 15.94 0.92
C GLU A 303 6.74 16.53 0.90
N ILE A 304 6.60 17.67 0.22
CA ILE A 304 5.32 18.22 -0.21
C ILE A 304 5.34 18.30 -1.73
N ALA A 305 4.37 17.69 -2.40
CA ALA A 305 4.23 17.83 -3.84
C ALA A 305 2.94 18.57 -4.19
N LEU A 306 3.05 19.63 -4.99
CA LEU A 306 1.94 20.45 -5.45
C LEU A 306 1.73 20.21 -6.95
N TYR A 307 0.63 19.54 -7.29
CA TYR A 307 0.13 19.46 -8.66
C TYR A 307 -0.76 20.66 -8.97
N GLN A 308 -0.51 21.28 -10.13
CA GLN A 308 -1.34 22.33 -10.71
C GLN A 308 -1.83 21.91 -12.10
N PRO A 309 -3.14 22.03 -12.39
CA PRO A 309 -3.70 21.66 -13.68
C PRO A 309 -3.31 22.68 -14.76
N ALA A 310 -3.18 22.22 -16.01
CA ALA A 310 -2.98 23.13 -17.15
C ALA A 310 -4.24 23.95 -17.47
N LYS A 311 -5.42 23.40 -17.17
CA LYS A 311 -6.69 24.13 -17.31
C LYS A 311 -6.82 25.14 -16.17
N LYS A 312 -7.23 26.36 -16.52
CA LYS A 312 -7.49 27.43 -15.55
C LYS A 312 -8.56 27.00 -14.54
N MET A 313 -8.29 27.22 -13.26
CA MET A 313 -9.28 27.09 -12.19
C MET A 313 -10.09 28.40 -12.12
N GLU A 314 -11.33 28.40 -12.61
CA GLU A 314 -12.21 29.58 -12.50
C GLU A 314 -12.58 29.88 -11.04
N VAL A 315 -12.61 28.84 -10.22
CA VAL A 315 -12.64 28.94 -8.75
C VAL A 315 -11.43 28.14 -8.26
N PRO A 316 -10.49 28.73 -7.50
CA PRO A 316 -9.40 28.00 -6.90
C PRO A 316 -9.93 26.85 -6.04
N ARG A 317 -9.44 25.63 -6.28
CA ARG A 317 -9.81 24.41 -5.56
C ARG A 317 -8.56 23.62 -5.24
N ILE A 318 -8.55 22.98 -4.07
CA ILE A 318 -7.43 22.13 -3.68
C ILE A 318 -7.90 20.85 -3.00
N LEU A 319 -7.26 19.74 -3.38
CA LEU A 319 -7.37 18.45 -2.71
C LEU A 319 -6.05 18.19 -1.96
N VAL A 320 -6.12 18.12 -0.63
CA VAL A 320 -4.99 17.77 0.24
C VAL A 320 -5.04 16.27 0.52
N ILE A 321 -3.98 15.53 0.20
CA ILE A 321 -3.94 14.07 0.30
C ILE A 321 -2.79 13.65 1.23
N PHE A 322 -3.11 12.94 2.31
CA PHE A 322 -2.13 12.26 3.17
C PHE A 322 -1.63 10.97 2.54
N ASP A 323 -0.50 10.42 3.02
CA ASP A 323 0.23 9.35 2.32
C ASP A 323 0.59 9.76 0.88
N GLY A 324 0.92 11.04 0.71
CA GLY A 324 1.14 11.68 -0.58
C GLY A 324 2.25 11.03 -1.41
N GLN A 325 3.29 10.50 -0.76
CA GLN A 325 4.36 9.75 -1.39
C GLN A 325 3.85 8.47 -2.07
N THR A 326 2.92 7.76 -1.44
CA THR A 326 2.32 6.53 -2.00
C THR A 326 1.36 6.88 -3.13
N TYR A 327 0.39 7.77 -2.88
CA TYR A 327 -0.60 8.16 -3.90
C TYR A 327 0.05 8.78 -5.16
N ARG A 328 1.08 9.61 -5.00
CA ARG A 328 1.76 10.25 -6.13
C ARG A 328 2.73 9.32 -6.84
N ARG A 329 3.63 8.64 -6.10
CA ARG A 329 4.75 7.91 -6.70
C ARG A 329 4.36 6.51 -7.16
N GLU A 330 3.49 5.83 -6.41
CA GLU A 330 3.10 4.44 -6.69
C GLU A 330 1.81 4.37 -7.52
N TYR A 331 0.80 5.18 -7.18
CA TYR A 331 -0.52 5.15 -7.84
C TYR A 331 -0.73 6.24 -8.88
N GLY A 332 0.20 7.21 -8.99
CA GLY A 332 0.18 8.23 -10.04
C GLY A 332 -1.08 9.10 -10.03
N ILE A 333 -1.61 9.42 -8.85
CA ILE A 333 -2.85 10.21 -8.72
C ILE A 333 -2.76 11.56 -9.44
N ASP A 334 -1.59 12.19 -9.49
CA ASP A 334 -1.38 13.42 -10.26
C ASP A 334 -1.65 13.21 -11.76
N ARG A 335 -1.10 12.14 -12.36
CA ARG A 335 -1.32 11.79 -13.77
C ARG A 335 -2.76 11.40 -14.05
N PHE A 336 -3.38 10.70 -13.11
CA PHE A 336 -4.77 10.26 -13.19
C PHE A 336 -5.72 11.47 -13.18
N PHE A 337 -5.59 12.35 -12.20
CA PHE A 337 -6.43 13.54 -12.10
C PHE A 337 -6.17 14.49 -13.27
N ASP A 338 -4.92 14.63 -13.72
CA ASP A 338 -4.59 15.40 -14.92
C ASP A 338 -5.33 14.92 -16.16
N LYS A 339 -5.40 13.59 -16.37
CA LYS A 339 -6.20 12.98 -17.44
C LYS A 339 -7.69 13.29 -17.28
N MET A 340 -8.25 13.12 -16.08
CA MET A 340 -9.67 13.36 -15.83
C MET A 340 -10.06 14.83 -16.04
N ILE A 341 -9.17 15.76 -15.66
CA ILE A 341 -9.35 17.21 -15.89
C ILE A 341 -9.23 17.53 -17.37
N GLU A 342 -8.27 16.97 -18.09
CA GLU A 342 -8.11 17.13 -19.54
C GLU A 342 -9.35 16.68 -20.31
N GLU A 343 -9.90 15.52 -19.94
CA GLU A 343 -11.13 14.93 -20.52
C GLU A 343 -12.41 15.67 -20.09
N GLY A 344 -12.32 16.64 -19.18
CA GLY A 344 -13.48 17.38 -18.66
C GLY A 344 -14.38 16.56 -17.74
N ARG A 345 -13.89 15.44 -17.23
CA ARG A 345 -14.59 14.53 -16.31
C ARG A 345 -14.45 14.94 -14.84
N LEU A 346 -13.47 15.80 -14.54
CA LEU A 346 -13.24 16.40 -13.23
C LEU A 346 -13.03 17.92 -13.38
N ALA A 347 -13.59 18.71 -12.45
CA ALA A 347 -13.34 20.13 -12.41
C ALA A 347 -11.84 20.43 -12.19
N PRO A 348 -11.25 21.45 -12.84
CA PRO A 348 -9.85 21.82 -12.58
C PRO A 348 -9.61 22.11 -11.09
N MET A 349 -8.60 21.45 -10.51
CA MET A 349 -8.20 21.62 -9.12
C MET A 349 -6.71 21.35 -8.93
N ALA A 350 -6.10 21.99 -7.94
CA ALA A 350 -4.76 21.66 -7.46
C ALA A 350 -4.80 20.43 -6.54
N ILE A 351 -3.69 19.71 -6.42
CA ILE A 351 -3.53 18.61 -5.45
C ILE A 351 -2.28 18.84 -4.63
N LEU A 352 -2.40 18.80 -3.31
CA LEU A 352 -1.31 18.89 -2.36
C LEU A 352 -1.08 17.53 -1.71
N PHE A 353 -0.02 16.85 -2.13
CA PHE A 353 0.40 15.59 -1.55
C PHE A 353 1.28 15.86 -0.34
N VAL A 354 0.86 15.38 0.84
CA VAL A 354 1.59 15.51 2.10
C VAL A 354 2.19 14.16 2.45
N ASP A 355 3.52 14.07 2.46
CA ASP A 355 4.24 12.86 2.83
C ASP A 355 4.05 12.52 4.31
N SER A 356 3.73 11.25 4.58
CA SER A 356 3.60 10.69 5.93
C SER A 356 4.91 10.10 6.47
N ILE A 357 5.99 10.23 5.70
CA ILE A 357 7.39 9.95 5.99
C ILE A 357 7.68 8.46 6.19
N ASP A 358 7.19 7.87 7.29
CA ASP A 358 7.28 6.44 7.57
C ASP A 358 6.16 5.97 8.50
N SER A 359 6.10 4.66 8.74
CA SER A 359 5.04 4.05 9.56
C SER A 359 4.98 4.62 10.98
N ASP A 360 6.13 4.93 11.59
CA ASP A 360 6.19 5.35 12.99
C ASP A 360 5.68 6.77 13.12
N ARG A 361 6.19 7.71 12.31
CA ARG A 361 5.71 9.10 12.28
C ARG A 361 4.25 9.18 11.85
N ARG A 362 3.85 8.42 10.82
CA ARG A 362 2.44 8.32 10.40
C ARG A 362 1.52 7.91 11.55
N SER A 363 1.93 6.96 12.38
CA SER A 363 1.14 6.46 13.51
C SER A 363 0.98 7.46 14.66
N VAL A 364 1.85 8.46 14.73
CA VAL A 364 1.83 9.53 15.75
C VAL A 364 1.14 10.78 15.22
N GLU A 365 1.38 11.13 13.96
CA GLU A 365 0.92 12.40 13.37
C GLU A 365 -0.52 12.35 12.86
N LEU A 366 -0.96 11.22 12.26
CA LEU A 366 -2.28 11.15 11.63
C LEU A 366 -3.44 10.91 12.61
N PRO A 367 -3.39 9.96 13.56
CA PRO A 367 -4.44 9.85 14.56
C PRO A 367 -4.58 11.18 15.34
N PRO A 368 -5.79 11.57 15.79
CA PRO A 368 -6.10 12.90 16.28
C PRO A 368 -4.99 13.61 17.05
N ASN A 369 -4.22 14.45 16.33
CA ASN A 369 -3.03 15.11 16.82
C ASN A 369 -3.15 16.64 16.64
N PRO A 370 -3.05 17.43 17.74
CA PRO A 370 -3.12 18.89 17.67
C PRO A 370 -2.05 19.55 16.81
N ASN A 371 -0.84 19.03 16.81
CA ASN A 371 0.26 19.62 16.05
C ASN A 371 0.07 19.39 14.55
N PHE A 372 -0.51 18.27 14.14
CA PHE A 372 -0.68 17.95 12.72
C PHE A 372 -1.67 18.89 12.02
N TYR A 373 -2.85 19.15 12.60
CA TYR A 373 -3.78 20.11 11.98
C TYR A 373 -3.26 21.55 12.03
N ARG A 374 -2.43 21.91 13.02
CA ARG A 374 -1.78 23.22 13.08
C ARG A 374 -0.70 23.35 12.03
N PHE A 375 0.14 22.35 11.84
CA PHE A 375 1.09 22.31 10.71
C PHE A 375 0.38 22.55 9.38
N LEU A 376 -0.69 21.82 9.10
CA LEU A 376 -1.42 21.96 7.84
C LEU A 376 -1.99 23.39 7.67
N ALA A 377 -2.61 23.94 8.71
CA ALA A 377 -3.34 25.19 8.60
C ALA A 377 -2.47 26.46 8.79
N ASP A 378 -1.51 26.42 9.71
CA ASP A 378 -0.73 27.58 10.18
C ASP A 378 0.65 27.67 9.50
N GLU A 379 1.17 26.58 8.95
CA GLU A 379 2.43 26.57 8.19
C GLU A 379 2.17 26.29 6.71
N LEU A 380 1.58 25.14 6.38
CA LEU A 380 1.52 24.67 5.00
C LEU A 380 0.56 25.50 4.13
N PHE A 381 -0.63 25.84 4.64
CA PHE A 381 -1.56 26.71 3.91
C PHE A 381 -1.09 28.16 3.85
N VAL A 382 -0.41 28.65 4.89
CA VAL A 382 0.24 29.98 4.86
C VAL A 382 1.34 30.02 3.80
N TRP A 383 2.10 28.93 3.64
CA TRP A 383 3.09 28.79 2.58
C TRP A 383 2.45 28.74 1.18
N LEU A 384 1.33 28.02 1.00
CA LEU A 384 0.60 28.03 -0.28
C LEU A 384 0.16 29.44 -0.68
N GLU A 385 -0.36 30.21 0.27
CA GLU A 385 -0.82 31.58 0.02
C GLU A 385 0.37 32.50 -0.31
N LYS A 386 1.44 32.48 0.49
CA LYS A 386 2.55 33.43 0.36
C LYS A 386 3.54 33.09 -0.75
N GLU A 387 3.86 31.81 -0.92
CA GLU A 387 4.94 31.35 -1.81
C GLU A 387 4.40 30.76 -3.13
N LYS A 388 3.11 30.39 -3.18
CA LYS A 388 2.47 29.81 -4.37
C LYS A 388 1.31 30.65 -4.91
N ASP A 389 0.96 31.76 -4.25
CA ASP A 389 -0.17 32.63 -4.63
C ASP A 389 -1.49 31.85 -4.80
N LEU A 390 -1.64 30.75 -4.05
CA LEU A 390 -2.79 29.85 -4.14
C LEU A 390 -3.70 30.07 -2.94
N HIS A 391 -4.63 31.02 -3.09
CA HIS A 391 -5.66 31.33 -2.10
C HIS A 391 -6.92 30.50 -2.37
N VAL A 392 -7.30 29.62 -1.44
CA VAL A 392 -8.46 28.74 -1.58
C VAL A 392 -9.40 28.91 -0.39
N LEU A 393 -10.69 29.06 -0.66
CA LEU A 393 -11.72 29.15 0.37
C LEU A 393 -11.94 27.78 1.02
N ALA A 394 -12.31 27.75 2.30
CA ALA A 394 -12.53 26.49 3.02
C ALA A 394 -13.55 25.57 2.32
N GLU A 395 -14.62 26.13 1.75
CA GLU A 395 -15.64 25.40 0.99
C GLU A 395 -15.12 24.80 -0.34
N GLU A 396 -13.92 25.18 -0.79
CA GLU A 396 -13.25 24.66 -1.99
C GLU A 396 -11.97 23.87 -1.65
N THR A 397 -11.73 23.61 -0.36
CA THR A 397 -10.64 22.80 0.15
C THR A 397 -11.16 21.44 0.62
N ILE A 398 -10.70 20.37 -0.04
CA ILE A 398 -10.93 18.99 0.37
C ILE A 398 -9.70 18.46 1.10
N VAL A 399 -9.86 17.93 2.31
CA VAL A 399 -8.82 17.13 2.99
C VAL A 399 -9.18 15.65 2.91
N SER A 400 -8.19 14.83 2.56
CA SER A 400 -8.39 13.43 2.20
C SER A 400 -7.26 12.51 2.66
N GLY A 401 -7.63 11.27 2.96
CA GLY A 401 -6.70 10.19 3.25
C GLY A 401 -7.40 8.86 3.47
N SER A 402 -6.59 7.80 3.58
CA SER A 402 -7.05 6.44 3.85
C SER A 402 -6.67 5.97 5.26
N SER A 403 -7.46 5.09 5.88
CA SER A 403 -7.13 4.54 7.20
C SER A 403 -6.98 5.65 8.26
N TYR A 404 -5.84 5.73 8.95
CA TYR A 404 -5.50 6.88 9.80
C TYR A 404 -5.55 8.21 9.05
N GLY A 405 -5.27 8.27 7.75
CA GLY A 405 -5.44 9.47 6.94
C GLY A 405 -6.91 9.89 6.81
N GLY A 406 -7.86 8.95 6.74
CA GLY A 406 -9.29 9.25 6.73
C GLY A 406 -9.77 9.81 8.07
N LEU A 407 -9.31 9.19 9.16
CA LEU A 407 -9.52 9.68 10.53
C LEU A 407 -8.92 11.09 10.73
N ALA A 408 -7.67 11.29 10.29
CA ALA A 408 -6.96 12.57 10.32
C ALA A 408 -7.71 13.65 9.55
N SER A 409 -8.22 13.32 8.36
CA SER A 409 -8.96 14.27 7.51
C SER A 409 -10.18 14.83 8.22
N SER A 410 -10.97 13.94 8.86
CA SER A 410 -12.10 14.34 9.70
C SER A 410 -11.67 15.18 10.89
N TRP A 411 -10.56 14.84 11.57
CA TRP A 411 -10.06 15.59 12.72
C TRP A 411 -9.51 16.98 12.35
N VAL A 412 -8.81 17.09 11.22
CA VAL A 412 -8.28 18.35 10.68
C VAL A 412 -9.44 19.30 10.37
N ALA A 413 -10.44 18.83 9.63
CA ALA A 413 -11.62 19.64 9.31
C ALA A 413 -12.46 19.99 10.55
N PHE A 414 -12.55 19.09 11.53
CA PHE A 414 -13.22 19.35 12.80
C PHE A 414 -12.57 20.53 13.56
N ASN A 415 -11.25 20.63 13.57
CA ASN A 415 -10.54 21.68 14.30
C ASN A 415 -10.34 22.96 13.49
N ARG A 416 -10.20 22.84 12.16
CA ARG A 416 -9.93 23.96 11.23
C ARG A 416 -10.95 24.06 10.10
N PRO A 417 -12.27 24.20 10.41
CA PRO A 417 -13.29 24.38 9.39
C PRO A 417 -13.14 25.72 8.63
N ASP A 418 -12.32 26.64 9.15
CA ASP A 418 -11.92 27.89 8.49
C ASP A 418 -10.93 27.69 7.33
N ARG A 419 -10.36 26.49 7.19
CA ARG A 419 -9.42 26.13 6.10
C ARG A 419 -9.87 24.91 5.33
N PHE A 420 -10.50 23.93 5.99
CA PHE A 420 -10.89 22.65 5.41
C PHE A 420 -12.39 22.42 5.59
N GLY A 421 -13.19 22.78 4.57
CA GLY A 421 -14.65 22.66 4.60
C GLY A 421 -15.19 21.33 4.07
N LYS A 422 -14.35 20.53 3.38
CA LYS A 422 -14.75 19.26 2.79
C LYS A 422 -13.83 18.13 3.23
N VAL A 423 -14.41 16.97 3.55
CA VAL A 423 -13.70 15.76 3.96
C VAL A 423 -13.98 14.63 2.97
N LEU A 424 -12.94 14.01 2.44
CA LEU A 424 -13.01 12.76 1.69
C LEU A 424 -12.29 11.68 2.50
N SER A 425 -13.04 10.83 3.19
CA SER A 425 -12.48 9.81 4.09
C SER A 425 -12.65 8.42 3.49
N MET A 426 -11.55 7.73 3.23
CA MET A 426 -11.54 6.37 2.68
C MET A 426 -11.12 5.37 3.75
N SER A 427 -11.95 4.35 4.01
CA SER A 427 -11.69 3.34 5.04
C SER A 427 -11.18 3.93 6.38
N GLY A 428 -11.77 5.04 6.83
CA GLY A 428 -11.25 5.81 7.96
C GLY A 428 -11.20 4.97 9.24
N SER A 429 -10.09 5.04 9.98
CA SER A 429 -9.85 4.28 11.21
C SER A 429 -10.64 4.79 12.41
N TYR A 430 -11.96 4.90 12.28
CA TYR A 430 -12.84 5.45 13.30
C TYR A 430 -12.99 4.56 14.53
N TRP A 431 -12.49 3.32 14.53
CA TRP A 431 -12.32 2.51 15.75
C TRP A 431 -11.34 3.15 16.75
N TRP A 432 -10.40 3.99 16.28
CA TRP A 432 -9.33 4.54 17.11
C TRP A 432 -9.84 5.34 18.32
N ALA A 433 -9.08 5.27 19.40
CA ALA A 433 -9.25 6.09 20.59
C ALA A 433 -7.89 6.45 21.21
N PRO A 434 -7.81 7.57 21.97
CA PRO A 434 -6.69 7.83 22.87
C PRO A 434 -6.52 6.69 23.88
N GLU A 435 -5.36 6.65 24.53
CA GLU A 435 -5.14 5.71 25.63
C GLU A 435 -6.16 5.95 26.76
N ASN A 436 -6.77 4.87 27.25
CA ASN A 436 -7.81 4.87 28.29
C ASN A 436 -9.17 5.48 27.87
N GLU A 437 -9.41 5.65 26.57
CA GLU A 437 -10.71 6.05 26.02
C GLU A 437 -11.38 4.89 25.28
N GLU A 438 -12.71 4.91 25.22
CA GLU A 438 -13.47 3.91 24.48
C GLU A 438 -13.25 4.05 22.96
N PRO A 439 -13.27 2.94 22.18
CA PRO A 439 -13.24 2.98 20.71
C PRO A 439 -14.26 3.96 20.13
N GLU A 440 -14.06 4.46 18.91
CA GLU A 440 -14.94 5.46 18.29
C GLU A 440 -14.92 6.85 18.93
N TRP A 441 -13.76 7.24 19.47
CA TRP A 441 -13.59 8.53 20.15
C TRP A 441 -13.97 9.72 19.26
N LEU A 442 -13.54 9.75 18.00
CA LEU A 442 -13.83 10.87 17.10
C LEU A 442 -15.32 10.96 16.74
N ILE A 443 -16.02 9.82 16.62
CA ILE A 443 -17.46 9.80 16.39
C ILE A 443 -18.18 10.49 17.55
N ARG A 444 -17.76 10.21 18.80
CA ARG A 444 -18.29 10.91 19.99
C ARG A 444 -18.00 12.41 19.98
N GLN A 445 -16.84 12.84 19.48
CA GLN A 445 -16.56 14.28 19.35
C GLN A 445 -17.55 14.97 18.40
N PHE A 446 -17.85 14.37 17.24
CA PHE A 446 -18.86 14.91 16.32
C PHE A 446 -20.27 14.90 16.91
N ALA A 447 -20.63 13.86 17.66
CA ALA A 447 -21.93 13.78 18.34
C ALA A 447 -22.12 14.92 19.35
N ASN A 448 -21.08 15.24 20.13
CA ASN A 448 -21.16 16.20 21.23
C ASN A 448 -20.89 17.66 20.82
N ALA A 449 -20.15 17.91 19.75
CA ALA A 449 -19.80 19.28 19.33
C ALA A 449 -20.98 20.02 18.66
N GLU A 450 -20.93 21.35 18.66
CA GLU A 450 -21.78 22.15 17.77
C GLU A 450 -21.49 21.83 16.30
N LYS A 451 -22.52 21.93 15.46
CA LYS A 451 -22.40 21.65 14.03
C LYS A 451 -21.45 22.66 13.38
N LYS A 452 -20.47 22.17 12.63
CA LYS A 452 -19.49 22.95 11.85
C LYS A 452 -19.91 23.04 10.38
N PRO A 453 -19.40 24.02 9.60
CA PRO A 453 -19.71 24.15 8.17
C PRO A 453 -18.91 23.15 7.32
N LEU A 454 -19.17 21.85 7.51
CA LEU A 454 -18.43 20.76 6.87
C LEU A 454 -19.32 19.95 5.93
N THR A 455 -18.74 19.42 4.86
CA THR A 455 -19.35 18.44 3.94
C THR A 455 -18.48 17.19 3.86
N PHE A 456 -19.11 16.01 3.82
CA PHE A 456 -18.40 14.74 3.86
C PHE A 456 -18.69 13.87 2.64
N PHE A 457 -17.65 13.21 2.16
CA PHE A 457 -17.72 12.02 1.33
C PHE A 457 -17.03 10.87 2.06
N LEU A 458 -17.77 9.81 2.37
CA LEU A 458 -17.27 8.68 3.15
C LEU A 458 -17.24 7.41 2.29
N GLU A 459 -16.14 6.67 2.36
CA GLU A 459 -16.03 5.35 1.76
C GLU A 459 -15.50 4.33 2.75
N ALA A 460 -15.96 3.09 2.59
CA ALA A 460 -15.39 1.90 3.21
C ALA A 460 -15.61 0.68 2.30
N GLY A 461 -14.68 -0.27 2.39
CA GLY A 461 -14.77 -1.55 1.67
C GLY A 461 -15.69 -2.54 2.38
N LEU A 462 -16.46 -3.31 1.60
CA LEU A 462 -17.35 -4.37 2.08
C LEU A 462 -16.62 -5.49 2.84
N PHE A 463 -15.32 -5.65 2.59
CA PHE A 463 -14.48 -6.67 3.24
C PHE A 463 -13.87 -6.22 4.56
N GLU A 464 -14.05 -4.95 4.97
CA GLU A 464 -13.44 -4.40 6.18
C GLU A 464 -14.30 -4.64 7.44
N THR A 465 -14.67 -5.90 7.67
CA THR A 465 -15.63 -6.32 8.72
C THR A 465 -14.96 -6.89 9.97
N GLN A 466 -13.63 -7.03 9.95
CA GLN A 466 -12.85 -7.59 11.04
C GLN A 466 -12.35 -6.50 11.99
N GLY A 467 -12.40 -6.78 13.29
CA GLY A 467 -11.99 -5.87 14.37
C GLY A 467 -13.12 -5.53 15.34
N ASP A 468 -12.77 -4.77 16.38
CA ASP A 468 -13.74 -4.33 17.38
C ASP A 468 -14.90 -3.56 16.73
N LEU A 469 -16.11 -3.73 17.28
CA LEU A 469 -17.35 -3.13 16.77
C LEU A 469 -17.68 -3.50 15.30
N GLY A 470 -17.10 -4.60 14.79
CA GLY A 470 -17.35 -5.12 13.45
C GLY A 470 -16.56 -4.41 12.36
N GLY A 471 -15.40 -3.84 12.70
CA GLY A 471 -14.40 -3.33 11.77
C GLY A 471 -14.73 -1.96 11.17
N ILE A 472 -13.82 -1.52 10.29
CA ILE A 472 -13.84 -0.18 9.67
C ILE A 472 -15.18 0.10 8.98
N LEU A 473 -15.77 -0.90 8.30
CA LEU A 473 -17.05 -0.74 7.61
C LEU A 473 -18.15 -0.26 8.57
N ASN A 474 -18.25 -0.90 9.74
CA ASN A 474 -19.29 -0.55 10.71
C ASN A 474 -18.99 0.77 11.42
N ASN A 475 -17.72 1.07 11.75
CA ASN A 475 -17.39 2.38 12.32
C ASN A 475 -17.68 3.51 11.32
N ASN A 476 -17.43 3.29 10.02
CA ASN A 476 -17.73 4.25 8.97
C ASN A 476 -19.25 4.49 8.83
N ARG A 477 -20.05 3.42 8.84
CA ARG A 477 -21.52 3.49 8.90
C ARG A 477 -22.01 4.25 10.15
N HIS A 478 -21.39 4.03 11.31
CA HIS A 478 -21.74 4.73 12.54
C HIS A 478 -21.40 6.23 12.48
N LEU A 479 -20.24 6.59 11.93
CA LEU A 479 -19.88 7.99 11.70
C LEU A 479 -20.88 8.65 10.76
N LYS A 480 -21.19 8.03 9.62
CA LYS A 480 -22.17 8.54 8.65
C LYS A 480 -23.48 8.88 9.35
N LYS A 481 -24.05 7.92 10.08
CA LYS A 481 -25.30 8.11 10.83
C LYS A 481 -25.22 9.26 11.83
N THR A 482 -24.11 9.36 12.56
CA THR A 482 -23.87 10.44 13.53
C THR A 482 -23.85 11.80 12.83
N LEU A 483 -23.13 11.91 11.70
CA LEU A 483 -23.05 13.15 10.93
C LEU A 483 -24.40 13.56 10.33
N GLU A 484 -25.16 12.62 9.77
CA GLU A 484 -26.50 12.87 9.24
C GLU A 484 -27.46 13.36 10.34
N GLN A 485 -27.42 12.75 11.53
CA GLN A 485 -28.22 13.18 12.69
C GLN A 485 -27.85 14.58 13.18
N LYS A 486 -26.58 14.98 13.05
CA LYS A 486 -26.11 16.34 13.32
C LYS A 486 -26.40 17.31 12.16
N GLY A 487 -26.99 16.83 11.06
CA GLY A 487 -27.41 17.61 9.91
C GLY A 487 -26.30 17.99 8.95
N TYR A 488 -25.15 17.32 8.98
CA TYR A 488 -24.10 17.52 7.97
C TYR A 488 -24.54 16.99 6.60
N PRO A 489 -24.18 17.64 5.47
CA PRO A 489 -24.26 17.01 4.16
C PRO A 489 -23.24 15.87 4.07
N VAL A 490 -23.73 14.65 3.83
CA VAL A 490 -22.90 13.45 3.74
C VAL A 490 -23.29 12.67 2.49
N GLN A 491 -22.30 12.35 1.66
CA GLN A 491 -22.40 11.32 0.63
C GLN A 491 -21.55 10.14 1.06
N SER A 492 -21.94 8.93 0.66
CA SER A 492 -21.16 7.73 0.99
C SER A 492 -21.27 6.65 -0.07
N ILE A 493 -20.20 5.89 -0.27
CA ILE A 493 -20.19 4.68 -1.09
C ILE A 493 -19.57 3.52 -0.30
N GLU A 494 -20.00 2.29 -0.60
CA GLU A 494 -19.35 1.08 -0.11
C GLU A 494 -18.82 0.32 -1.32
N MET A 495 -17.52 0.02 -1.31
CA MET A 495 -16.84 -0.61 -2.45
C MET A 495 -16.69 -2.11 -2.23
N ALA A 496 -16.82 -2.92 -3.29
CA ALA A 496 -16.49 -4.35 -3.25
C ALA A 496 -14.97 -4.58 -3.19
N SER A 497 -14.37 -4.12 -2.09
CA SER A 497 -12.95 -4.12 -1.79
C SER A 497 -12.79 -4.24 -0.27
N GLY A 498 -11.55 -4.37 0.20
CA GLY A 498 -11.20 -4.08 1.59
C GLY A 498 -10.24 -2.90 1.69
N HIS A 499 -9.28 -3.00 2.60
CA HIS A 499 -8.36 -1.92 2.98
C HIS A 499 -7.26 -1.68 1.93
N ASP A 500 -7.64 -1.16 0.76
CA ASP A 500 -6.83 -1.27 -0.46
C ASP A 500 -6.69 0.02 -1.27
N TYR A 501 -5.44 0.37 -1.58
CA TYR A 501 -5.10 1.54 -2.39
C TYR A 501 -5.66 1.50 -3.81
N ILE A 502 -5.90 0.33 -4.43
CA ILE A 502 -6.50 0.31 -5.77
C ILE A 502 -7.95 0.84 -5.73
N SER A 503 -8.71 0.47 -4.70
CA SER A 503 -10.09 0.94 -4.50
C SER A 503 -10.11 2.41 -4.09
N TRP A 504 -9.18 2.81 -3.21
CA TRP A 504 -9.04 4.21 -2.82
C TRP A 504 -8.65 5.12 -3.99
N CYS A 505 -7.90 4.61 -4.97
CA CYS A 505 -7.63 5.37 -6.19
C CYS A 505 -8.92 5.75 -6.94
N GLU A 506 -9.86 4.81 -7.10
CA GLU A 506 -11.17 5.09 -7.72
C GLU A 506 -12.00 6.04 -6.85
N THR A 507 -11.99 5.81 -5.54
CA THR A 507 -12.72 6.60 -4.55
C THR A 507 -12.26 8.04 -4.51
N LEU A 508 -10.96 8.32 -4.62
CA LEU A 508 -10.43 9.69 -4.69
C LEU A 508 -11.08 10.47 -5.83
N TYR A 509 -11.19 9.87 -7.01
CA TYR A 509 -11.83 10.52 -8.16
C TYR A 509 -13.34 10.69 -7.97
N ILE A 510 -14.04 9.63 -7.56
CA ILE A 510 -15.49 9.67 -7.34
C ILE A 510 -15.86 10.71 -6.27
N GLY A 511 -15.14 10.69 -5.14
CA GLY A 511 -15.37 11.60 -4.03
C GLY A 511 -14.98 13.04 -4.34
N ALA A 512 -13.83 13.28 -4.99
CA ALA A 512 -13.44 14.63 -5.41
C ALA A 512 -14.44 15.22 -6.40
N LYS A 513 -14.94 14.42 -7.35
CA LYS A 513 -16.00 14.81 -8.28
C LYS A 513 -17.28 15.17 -7.53
N ALA A 514 -17.78 14.28 -6.67
CA ALA A 514 -19.00 14.50 -5.88
C ALA A 514 -18.92 15.74 -4.97
N LEU A 515 -17.74 16.06 -4.45
CA LEU A 515 -17.49 17.21 -3.59
C LEU A 515 -17.26 18.53 -4.37
N THR A 516 -17.11 18.49 -5.69
CA THR A 516 -16.86 19.69 -6.52
C THR A 516 -17.99 20.01 -7.49
N GLU A 517 -18.84 19.04 -7.83
CA GLU A 517 -20.06 19.28 -8.59
C GLU A 517 -21.10 20.01 -7.73
N LYS A 518 -21.74 21.03 -8.28
CA LYS A 518 -22.90 21.67 -7.65
C LYS A 518 -24.10 20.76 -7.88
N ASN A 519 -24.73 20.30 -6.80
CA ASN A 519 -26.03 19.61 -6.85
C ASN A 519 -27.08 20.45 -7.58
#